data_AF-A0A0N1AVR5-F1
#
_entry.id   AF-A0A0N1AVR5-F1
#
_cell.length_a   1.000
_cell.length_b   1.000
_cell.length_c   1.000
_cell.angle_alpha   90.00
_cell.angle_beta   90.00
_cell.angle_gamma   90.00
#
_symmetry.space_group_name_H-M   'P 1'
#
loop_
_entity.id
_entity.type
_entity.pdbx_description
1 polymer ?
#
loop_
_entity_poly.entity_id
_entity_poly.type
_entity_poly.pdbx_seq_one_letter_code
_entity_poly.pdbx_strand_id
1 'polypeptide(L)'
;MSIHVALNHVTHYRYDRRVGLSPQVVRLRPAPHCRTRILSYSLRVEPAQHFINWMQDPFANHLARLVFAEKTREFKVTVDLVAEMSVLNPFDFFLEPEAENFPFSYSPEAAHDLGPYLVKGELTPRFKAFVDSVSMEKQRTIDFLVGINQRLQKDISYLIRMEPGVQTPEVTLTNGSGSCRDTGWLLVQTLRHLGLAARFVSGYLIQLKPDVKSLDGPSGAETDFTDLHAWCEVFLPGAGWIGLDPTSGLLAGEGHIPVACTPEPSTAAPISGAVDESEVEFSHHMAISRIYESPRVTKPYTEAQWAAIEALGHQVDEQLAQQDVRLTMGGEPTFVAVDDRDAAEWNTDALGPTKRGLATELVHRLAAKYGKGAFLHFGQGKWYPGEQLPRWALSICWRADGQPCWNDPSWFADERDTHRYTAADAQTFLHTLTRRLGLDTAFVQPAFEDTYYYLWRERRLPVNVDPFDARLEDEMERARLARVFNQGLKAVVGHVLPLKREWQVGMAGPVWMSGPWFLRDDRMYLIPGDSPMGFRLPLDSQAWAAKGDRPWTMAQDPFAPQPALPAAAALRQQLPGAAARGTAAG
;
A
#
# COMPACT_ATOMS: atom_id res chain seq x y z
N MET A 1 -8.76 9.05 10.09
CA MET A 1 -8.43 9.87 11.27
C MET A 1 -9.74 10.38 11.82
N SER A 2 -10.15 9.94 13.00
CA SER A 2 -11.45 10.31 13.58
C SER A 2 -11.32 11.46 14.57
N ILE A 3 -12.34 12.32 14.60
CA ILE A 3 -12.55 13.37 15.59
C ILE A 3 -13.62 12.86 16.55
N HIS A 4 -13.43 13.03 17.86
CA HIS A 4 -14.53 12.84 18.79
C HIS A 4 -15.12 14.19 19.18
N VAL A 5 -16.43 14.31 19.04
CA VAL A 5 -17.19 15.53 19.36
C VAL A 5 -18.14 15.21 20.50
N ALA A 6 -18.11 16.02 21.55
CA ALA A 6 -19.14 16.04 22.58
C ALA A 6 -20.22 17.05 22.20
N LEU A 7 -21.46 16.59 22.11
CA LEU A 7 -22.66 17.40 21.91
C LEU A 7 -23.44 17.48 23.22
N ASN A 8 -23.83 18.69 23.59
CA ASN A 8 -24.76 18.98 24.68
C ASN A 8 -26.04 19.58 24.09
N HIS A 9 -27.19 19.00 24.42
CA HIS A 9 -28.51 19.47 24.04
C HIS A 9 -29.35 19.63 25.30
N VAL A 10 -29.88 20.83 25.54
CA VAL A 10 -30.86 21.13 26.58
C VAL A 10 -32.15 21.65 25.95
N THR A 11 -33.26 20.99 26.27
CA THR A 11 -34.61 21.52 26.04
C THR A 11 -35.26 21.78 27.39
N HIS A 12 -35.77 22.99 27.60
CA HIS A 12 -36.32 23.43 28.88
C HIS A 12 -37.65 24.18 28.71
N TYR A 13 -38.68 23.63 29.33
CA TYR A 13 -40.01 24.21 29.44
C TYR A 13 -40.20 24.75 30.86
N ARG A 14 -40.57 26.02 30.99
CA ARG A 14 -40.90 26.65 32.27
C ARG A 14 -42.35 27.12 32.23
N TYR A 15 -43.11 26.68 33.21
CA TYR A 15 -44.55 26.93 33.29
C TYR A 15 -44.82 28.05 34.31
N ASP A 16 -45.77 28.92 33.98
CA ASP A 16 -46.24 30.01 34.86
C ASP A 16 -46.85 29.49 36.18
N ARG A 17 -47.29 28.23 36.21
CA ARG A 17 -47.86 27.52 37.36
C ARG A 17 -47.36 26.08 37.49
N ARG A 18 -47.71 25.41 38.58
CA ARG A 18 -47.47 23.96 38.74
C ARG A 18 -48.46 23.19 37.86
N VAL A 19 -47.95 22.42 36.91
CA VAL A 19 -48.73 21.64 35.96
C VAL A 19 -48.53 20.15 36.16
N GLY A 20 -49.58 19.38 35.91
CA GLY A 20 -49.48 17.94 35.70
C GLY A 20 -48.86 17.65 34.33
N LEU A 21 -47.86 16.78 34.30
CA LEU A 21 -47.31 16.22 33.07
C LEU A 21 -47.94 14.85 32.84
N SER A 22 -48.70 14.70 31.76
CA SER A 22 -49.09 13.37 31.28
C SER A 22 -47.83 12.60 30.83
N PRO A 23 -47.91 11.29 30.54
CA PRO A 23 -46.75 10.53 30.08
C PRO A 23 -46.05 11.25 28.91
N GLN A 24 -44.78 11.59 29.12
CA GLN A 24 -43.93 12.23 28.11
C GLN A 24 -43.13 11.16 27.39
N VAL A 25 -42.80 11.40 26.13
CA VAL A 25 -41.93 10.55 25.32
C VAL A 25 -40.79 11.40 24.78
N VAL A 26 -39.56 10.97 25.06
CA VAL A 26 -38.34 11.60 24.56
C VAL A 26 -37.66 10.65 23.56
N ARG A 27 -37.35 11.17 22.37
CA ARG A 27 -36.77 10.42 21.23
C ARG A 27 -35.35 10.87 20.89
N LEU A 28 -34.63 11.43 21.85
CA LEU A 28 -33.34 12.10 21.62
C LEU A 28 -32.11 11.18 21.71
N ARG A 29 -32.34 9.85 21.75
CA ARG A 29 -31.26 8.86 21.72
C ARG A 29 -31.03 8.44 20.26
N PRO A 30 -29.78 8.44 19.77
CA PRO A 30 -29.48 7.99 18.41
C PRO A 30 -30.10 6.63 18.09
N ALA A 31 -30.61 6.51 16.86
CA ALA A 31 -31.29 5.32 16.37
C ALA A 31 -30.29 4.15 16.24
N PRO A 32 -30.74 2.89 16.41
CA PRO A 32 -29.86 1.73 16.33
C PRO A 32 -29.05 1.60 15.03
N HIS A 33 -29.60 2.12 13.92
CA HIS A 33 -29.01 2.07 12.58
C HIS A 33 -28.14 3.29 12.25
N CYS A 34 -27.86 4.17 13.23
CA CYS A 34 -26.96 5.30 13.05
C CYS A 34 -25.56 4.80 12.60
N ARG A 35 -25.10 5.28 11.44
CA ARG A 35 -23.78 4.93 10.89
C ARG A 35 -22.64 5.60 11.68
N THR A 36 -22.89 6.79 12.22
CA THR A 36 -21.95 7.51 13.06
C THR A 36 -21.85 6.83 14.42
N ARG A 37 -20.64 6.41 14.79
CA ARG A 37 -20.42 5.66 16.03
C ARG A 37 -20.58 6.57 17.24
N ILE A 38 -21.52 6.23 18.10
CA ILE A 38 -21.79 6.95 19.36
C ILE A 38 -21.00 6.27 20.49
N LEU A 39 -20.01 6.98 21.03
CA LEU A 39 -19.10 6.47 22.06
C LEU A 39 -19.73 6.52 23.45
N SER A 40 -20.55 7.53 23.71
CA SER A 40 -21.30 7.66 24.96
C SER A 40 -22.58 8.45 24.76
N TYR A 41 -23.57 8.16 25.60
CA TYR A 41 -24.87 8.85 25.64
C TYR A 41 -25.34 8.96 27.09
N SER A 42 -25.87 10.12 27.45
CA SER A 42 -26.52 10.37 28.74
C SER A 42 -27.82 11.13 28.53
N LEU A 43 -28.83 10.78 29.31
CA LEU A 43 -30.11 11.47 29.39
C LEU A 43 -30.35 11.88 30.85
N ARG A 44 -30.45 13.18 31.08
CA ARG A 44 -30.86 13.75 32.37
C ARG A 44 -32.20 14.45 32.21
N VAL A 45 -33.13 14.11 33.09
CA VAL A 45 -34.48 14.65 33.09
C VAL A 45 -34.76 15.30 34.43
N GLU A 46 -35.27 16.52 34.40
CA GLU A 46 -35.74 17.26 35.55
C GLU A 46 -37.25 17.54 35.37
N PRO A 47 -38.10 17.31 36.39
CA PRO A 47 -37.78 16.99 37.79
C PRO A 47 -37.11 15.63 37.99
N ALA A 48 -36.17 15.55 38.93
CA ALA A 48 -35.36 14.35 39.15
C ALA A 48 -36.19 13.13 39.61
N GLN A 49 -37.31 13.36 40.29
CA GLN A 49 -38.24 12.31 40.70
C GLN A 49 -39.23 12.02 39.57
N HIS A 50 -38.95 10.98 38.79
CA HIS A 50 -39.83 10.48 37.74
C HIS A 50 -39.60 8.99 37.53
N PHE A 51 -40.57 8.33 36.92
CA PHE A 51 -40.38 6.98 36.39
C PHE A 51 -39.96 7.08 34.92
N ILE A 52 -38.93 6.32 34.53
CA ILE A 52 -38.47 6.21 33.15
C ILE A 52 -38.57 4.74 32.70
N ASN A 53 -39.24 4.52 31.57
CA ASN A 53 -39.27 3.25 30.87
C ASN A 53 -38.69 3.41 29.48
N TRP A 54 -37.60 2.68 29.19
CA TRP A 54 -37.02 2.64 27.85
C TRP A 54 -37.73 1.58 27.01
N MET A 55 -38.14 1.96 25.80
CA MET A 55 -38.79 1.08 24.85
C MET A 55 -38.39 1.42 23.42
N GLN A 56 -38.80 0.57 22.49
CA GLN A 56 -38.72 0.86 21.06
C GLN A 56 -40.12 1.04 20.49
N ASP A 57 -40.26 1.93 19.51
CA ASP A 57 -41.47 2.02 18.69
C ASP A 57 -41.48 0.94 17.59
N PRO A 58 -42.57 0.78 16.82
CA PRO A 58 -42.63 -0.19 15.72
C PRO A 58 -41.56 0.02 14.62
N PHE A 59 -40.87 1.16 14.61
CA PHE A 59 -39.82 1.52 13.66
C PHE A 59 -38.42 1.40 14.28
N ALA A 60 -38.32 0.77 15.46
CA ALA A 60 -37.10 0.56 16.26
C ALA A 60 -36.42 1.83 16.79
N ASN A 61 -37.11 2.98 16.81
CA ASN A 61 -36.60 4.19 17.43
C ASN A 61 -36.57 4.04 18.95
N HIS A 62 -35.54 4.56 19.60
CA HIS A 62 -35.44 4.55 21.06
C HIS A 62 -36.37 5.60 21.69
N LEU A 63 -37.23 5.16 22.60
CA LEU A 63 -38.16 6.01 23.34
C LEU A 63 -37.87 5.94 24.84
N ALA A 64 -37.64 7.09 25.48
CA ALA A 64 -37.75 7.21 26.93
C ALA A 64 -39.16 7.69 27.28
N ARG A 65 -39.98 6.80 27.85
CA ARG A 65 -41.31 7.13 28.33
C ARG A 65 -41.24 7.52 29.80
N LEU A 66 -41.58 8.78 30.09
CA LEU A 66 -41.45 9.41 31.40
C LEU A 66 -42.82 9.61 32.03
N VAL A 67 -42.95 9.29 33.31
CA VAL A 67 -44.17 9.54 34.10
C VAL A 67 -43.79 10.29 35.36
N PHE A 68 -44.50 11.39 35.61
CA PHE A 68 -44.29 12.27 36.77
C PHE A 68 -45.49 12.15 37.71
N ALA A 69 -45.22 11.88 38.99
CA ALA A 69 -46.28 11.78 40.00
C ALA A 69 -46.68 13.15 40.55
N GLU A 70 -45.71 14.07 40.69
CA GLU A 70 -45.93 15.40 41.25
C GLU A 70 -46.07 16.46 40.16
N LYS A 71 -46.85 17.51 40.46
CA LYS A 71 -46.93 18.69 39.60
C LYS A 71 -45.63 19.49 39.65
N THR A 72 -45.16 19.97 38.49
CA THR A 72 -43.90 20.71 38.36
C THR A 72 -44.10 22.08 37.74
N ARG A 73 -43.14 22.98 37.97
CA ARG A 73 -43.03 24.28 37.25
C ARG A 73 -42.05 24.22 36.09
N GLU A 74 -41.22 23.19 36.02
CA GLU A 74 -40.18 23.08 35.00
C GLU A 74 -40.09 21.63 34.50
N PHE A 75 -39.91 21.46 33.19
CA PHE A 75 -39.57 20.20 32.57
C PHE A 75 -38.34 20.41 31.69
N LYS A 76 -37.23 19.77 32.06
CA LYS A 76 -35.95 19.95 31.39
C LYS A 76 -35.35 18.61 31.00
N VAL A 77 -34.97 18.51 29.73
CA VAL A 77 -34.33 17.34 29.15
C VAL A 77 -32.94 17.76 28.69
N THR A 78 -31.92 17.14 29.26
CA THR A 78 -30.52 17.34 28.89
C THR A 78 -29.98 16.03 28.30
N VAL A 79 -29.41 16.12 27.10
CA VAL A 79 -28.74 15.03 26.41
C VAL A 79 -27.28 15.41 26.21
N ASP A 80 -26.40 14.53 26.67
CA ASP A 80 -24.97 14.59 26.37
C ASP A 80 -24.62 13.37 25.53
N LEU A 81 -23.95 13.57 24.39
CA LEU A 81 -23.46 12.47 23.56
C LEU A 81 -22.04 12.75 23.07
N VAL A 82 -21.26 11.67 22.90
CA VAL A 82 -19.96 11.73 22.24
C VAL A 82 -20.06 10.93 20.95
N ALA A 83 -19.81 11.59 19.83
CA ALA A 83 -19.82 10.99 18.49
C ALA A 83 -18.41 10.93 17.91
N GLU A 84 -18.08 9.80 17.28
CA GLU A 84 -16.88 9.64 16.46
C GLU A 84 -17.17 10.08 15.02
N MET A 85 -16.68 11.26 14.65
CA MET A 85 -16.83 11.87 13.33
C MET A 85 -15.78 11.29 12.37
N SER A 86 -15.99 10.04 11.98
CA SER A 86 -15.27 9.39 10.90
C SER A 86 -15.98 9.69 9.59
N VAL A 87 -15.22 10.11 8.56
CA VAL A 87 -15.78 10.39 7.23
C VAL A 87 -16.52 9.17 6.71
N LEU A 88 -17.79 9.36 6.34
CA LEU A 88 -18.59 8.35 5.68
C LEU A 88 -18.72 8.70 4.21
N ASN A 89 -18.41 7.77 3.31
CA ASN A 89 -18.78 7.92 1.92
C ASN A 89 -20.30 7.69 1.79
N PRO A 90 -21.11 8.71 1.45
CA PRO A 90 -22.55 8.56 1.35
C PRO A 90 -22.97 7.74 0.12
N PHE A 91 -22.06 7.45 -0.82
CA PHE A 91 -22.28 6.63 -2.01
C PHE A 91 -21.73 5.20 -1.89
N ASP A 92 -21.25 4.80 -0.72
CA ASP A 92 -20.67 3.47 -0.49
C ASP A 92 -21.75 2.41 -0.26
N PHE A 93 -22.44 2.07 -1.34
CA PHE A 93 -23.46 1.02 -1.40
C PHE A 93 -23.60 0.53 -2.86
N PHE A 94 -24.28 -0.61 -3.03
CA PHE A 94 -24.68 -1.12 -4.34
C PHE A 94 -26.19 -1.24 -4.41
N LEU A 95 -26.74 -1.20 -5.62
CA LEU A 95 -28.16 -1.39 -5.88
C LEU A 95 -28.37 -2.76 -6.51
N GLU A 96 -29.53 -3.36 -6.27
CA GLU A 96 -29.96 -4.51 -7.06
C GLU A 96 -30.16 -4.09 -8.53
N PRO A 97 -29.96 -5.01 -9.50
CA PRO A 97 -30.04 -4.69 -10.93
C PRO A 97 -31.35 -4.00 -11.35
N GLU A 98 -32.47 -4.36 -10.73
CA GLU A 98 -33.79 -3.79 -11.03
C GLU A 98 -33.92 -2.34 -10.54
N ALA A 99 -33.13 -1.92 -9.55
CA ALA A 99 -33.16 -0.59 -8.94
C ALA A 99 -32.01 0.32 -9.42
N GLU A 100 -31.12 -0.15 -10.30
CA GLU A 100 -30.00 0.64 -10.81
C GLU A 100 -30.47 1.89 -11.57
N ASN A 101 -31.61 1.79 -12.24
CA ASN A 101 -32.22 2.88 -13.01
C ASN A 101 -33.63 3.20 -12.51
N PHE A 102 -33.91 4.48 -12.31
CA PHE A 102 -35.24 5.00 -12.04
C PHE A 102 -35.96 5.25 -13.37
N PRO A 103 -37.28 4.98 -13.48
CA PRO A 103 -38.15 4.38 -12.46
C PRO A 103 -38.01 2.87 -12.33
N PHE A 104 -38.21 2.36 -11.11
CA PHE A 104 -38.27 0.92 -10.80
C PHE A 104 -39.45 0.61 -9.87
N SER A 105 -39.77 -0.67 -9.71
CA SER A 105 -40.82 -1.17 -8.81
C SER A 105 -40.24 -2.12 -7.76
N TYR A 106 -40.74 -2.05 -6.54
CA TYR A 106 -40.41 -3.04 -5.50
C TYR A 106 -41.03 -4.41 -5.83
N SER A 107 -40.39 -5.48 -5.34
CA SER A 107 -41.04 -6.80 -5.34
C SER A 107 -42.32 -6.78 -4.50
N PRO A 108 -43.29 -7.67 -4.73
CA PRO A 108 -44.53 -7.71 -3.95
C PRO A 108 -44.29 -7.83 -2.43
N GLU A 109 -43.28 -8.60 -2.03
CA GLU A 109 -42.89 -8.81 -0.63
C GLU A 109 -42.31 -7.51 -0.04
N ALA A 110 -41.34 -6.90 -0.73
CA ALA A 110 -40.76 -5.64 -0.29
C ALA A 110 -41.80 -4.51 -0.23
N ALA A 111 -42.71 -4.44 -1.21
CA ALA A 111 -43.78 -3.46 -1.22
C ALA A 111 -44.76 -3.64 -0.04
N HIS A 112 -45.03 -4.89 0.36
CA HIS A 112 -45.84 -5.18 1.54
C HIS A 112 -45.18 -4.68 2.82
N ASP A 113 -43.90 -5.03 3.03
CA ASP A 113 -43.14 -4.63 4.22
C ASP A 113 -42.91 -3.11 4.29
N LEU A 114 -42.78 -2.46 3.12
CA LEU A 114 -42.60 -1.02 3.00
C LEU A 114 -43.92 -0.23 3.00
N GLY A 115 -45.07 -0.90 3.13
CA GLY A 115 -46.40 -0.30 3.01
C GLY A 115 -46.59 1.03 3.74
N PRO A 116 -46.22 1.16 5.04
CA PRO A 116 -46.33 2.43 5.76
C PRO A 116 -45.55 3.59 5.13
N TYR A 117 -44.43 3.30 4.46
CA TYR A 117 -43.54 4.28 3.84
C TYR A 117 -43.92 4.63 2.40
N LEU A 118 -44.98 4.01 1.87
CA LEU A 118 -45.57 4.26 0.56
C LEU A 118 -46.90 5.03 0.66
N VAL A 119 -47.38 5.33 1.87
CA VAL A 119 -48.64 6.06 2.09
C VAL A 119 -48.53 7.49 1.58
N LYS A 120 -49.30 7.78 0.54
CA LYS A 120 -49.34 9.06 -0.16
C LYS A 120 -50.26 10.05 0.56
N GLY A 121 -49.78 11.27 0.76
CA GLY A 121 -50.60 12.40 1.18
C GLY A 121 -51.55 12.86 0.07
N GLU A 122 -52.32 13.90 0.37
CA GLU A 122 -53.20 14.53 -0.61
C GLU A 122 -52.39 15.21 -1.72
N LEU A 123 -52.83 14.97 -2.97
CA LEU A 123 -52.20 15.50 -4.18
C LEU A 123 -52.82 16.87 -4.54
N THR A 124 -52.48 17.88 -3.74
CA THR A 124 -53.00 19.26 -3.86
C THR A 124 -52.47 19.98 -5.11
N PRO A 125 -53.08 21.10 -5.58
CA PRO A 125 -52.78 21.66 -6.90
C PRO A 125 -51.32 22.02 -7.17
N ARG A 126 -50.63 22.74 -6.27
CA ARG A 126 -49.20 23.05 -6.48
C ARG A 126 -48.32 21.83 -6.31
N PHE A 127 -48.64 20.99 -5.33
CA PHE A 127 -47.88 19.75 -5.13
C PHE A 127 -48.01 18.81 -6.34
N LYS A 128 -49.19 18.69 -6.93
CA LYS A 128 -49.42 17.96 -8.18
C LYS A 128 -48.59 18.51 -9.32
N ALA A 129 -48.64 19.83 -9.54
CA ALA A 129 -47.86 20.47 -10.59
C ALA A 129 -46.34 20.22 -10.40
N PHE A 130 -45.86 20.21 -9.15
CA PHE A 130 -44.47 19.88 -8.84
C PHE A 130 -44.15 18.41 -9.17
N VAL A 131 -44.95 17.45 -8.69
CA VAL A 131 -44.75 16.00 -8.96
C VAL A 131 -44.81 15.71 -10.46
N ASP A 132 -45.81 16.27 -11.17
CA ASP A 132 -45.96 16.09 -12.62
C ASP A 132 -44.78 16.67 -13.42
N SER A 133 -44.05 17.64 -12.85
CA SER A 133 -42.87 18.25 -13.48
C SER A 133 -41.59 17.43 -13.32
N VAL A 134 -41.61 16.34 -12.53
CA VAL A 134 -40.45 15.47 -12.35
C VAL A 134 -40.39 14.47 -13.52
N SER A 135 -39.26 14.44 -14.22
CA SER A 135 -39.08 13.52 -15.35
C SER A 135 -39.10 12.06 -14.90
N MET A 136 -39.90 11.26 -15.59
CA MET A 136 -39.95 9.79 -15.45
C MET A 136 -39.09 9.08 -16.51
N GLU A 137 -38.25 9.82 -17.24
CA GLU A 137 -37.30 9.24 -18.19
C GLU A 137 -36.28 8.38 -17.45
N LYS A 138 -35.91 7.26 -18.10
CA LYS A 138 -34.99 6.30 -17.52
C LYS A 138 -33.61 6.93 -17.33
N GLN A 139 -33.14 6.96 -16.09
CA GLN A 139 -31.80 7.43 -15.72
C GLN A 139 -31.28 6.65 -14.52
N ARG A 140 -29.99 6.76 -14.21
CA ARG A 140 -29.43 6.09 -13.01
C ARG A 140 -30.12 6.61 -11.76
N THR A 141 -30.54 5.71 -10.87
CA THR A 141 -31.31 6.06 -9.67
C THR A 141 -30.58 7.07 -8.79
N ILE A 142 -29.27 6.93 -8.64
CA ILE A 142 -28.46 7.87 -7.83
C ILE A 142 -28.50 9.28 -8.43
N ASP A 143 -28.34 9.41 -9.76
CA ASP A 143 -28.34 10.70 -10.44
C ASP A 143 -29.72 11.38 -10.32
N PHE A 144 -30.80 10.59 -10.41
CA PHE A 144 -32.16 11.05 -10.16
C PHE A 144 -32.33 11.59 -8.72
N LEU A 145 -31.90 10.83 -7.71
CA LEU A 145 -32.04 11.21 -6.31
C LEU A 145 -31.22 12.46 -5.96
N VAL A 146 -29.98 12.55 -6.45
CA VAL A 146 -29.15 13.75 -6.31
C VAL A 146 -29.83 14.94 -6.99
N GLY A 147 -30.36 14.75 -8.20
CA GLY A 147 -31.04 15.79 -8.97
C GLY A 147 -32.27 16.36 -8.27
N ILE A 148 -33.19 15.51 -7.77
CA ILE A 148 -34.40 15.97 -7.09
C ILE A 148 -34.07 16.63 -5.73
N ASN A 149 -33.06 16.12 -5.02
CA ASN A 149 -32.60 16.68 -3.75
C ASN A 149 -32.03 18.09 -3.94
N GLN A 150 -31.16 18.28 -4.94
CA GLN A 150 -30.61 19.59 -5.29
C GLN A 150 -31.66 20.54 -5.87
N ARG A 151 -32.65 20.02 -6.60
CA ARG A 151 -33.75 20.84 -7.09
C ARG A 151 -34.54 21.45 -5.93
N LEU A 152 -34.93 20.66 -4.94
CA LEU A 152 -35.63 21.19 -3.77
C LEU A 152 -34.79 22.21 -2.99
N GLN A 153 -33.48 21.98 -2.87
CA GLN A 153 -32.56 22.93 -2.24
C GLN A 153 -32.53 24.29 -2.97
N LYS A 154 -32.66 24.30 -4.30
CA LYS A 154 -32.71 25.52 -5.12
C LYS A 154 -34.08 26.17 -5.11
N ASP A 155 -35.15 25.38 -5.15
CA ASP A 155 -36.52 25.84 -5.29
C ASP A 155 -37.10 26.36 -3.96
N ILE A 156 -36.61 25.88 -2.80
CA ILE A 156 -37.13 26.20 -1.47
C ILE A 156 -36.09 26.93 -0.62
N SER A 157 -36.36 28.20 -0.31
CA SER A 157 -35.50 29.00 0.58
C SER A 157 -35.58 28.53 2.03
N TYR A 158 -34.44 28.35 2.68
CA TYR A 158 -34.40 27.96 4.09
C TYR A 158 -34.77 29.12 5.03
N LEU A 159 -35.64 28.85 6.01
CA LEU A 159 -35.91 29.75 7.13
C LEU A 159 -36.04 29.01 8.46
N ILE A 160 -35.65 29.68 9.54
CA ILE A 160 -35.84 29.20 10.91
C ILE A 160 -37.27 29.52 11.34
N ARG A 161 -37.96 28.51 11.89
CA ARG A 161 -39.37 28.61 12.27
C ARG A 161 -39.60 28.14 13.70
N MET A 162 -40.32 28.95 14.47
CA MET A 162 -40.69 28.63 15.85
C MET A 162 -42.10 28.02 15.96
N GLU A 163 -42.93 28.13 14.91
CA GLU A 163 -44.29 27.57 14.99
C GLU A 163 -44.24 26.04 15.10
N PRO A 164 -45.16 25.41 15.83
CA PRO A 164 -45.22 23.96 15.91
C PRO A 164 -45.68 23.32 14.59
N GLY A 165 -45.32 22.06 14.40
CA GLY A 165 -45.77 21.25 13.26
C GLY A 165 -44.94 21.42 11.98
N VAL A 166 -45.29 20.62 10.98
CA VAL A 166 -44.63 20.58 9.66
C VAL A 166 -45.59 21.14 8.61
N GLN A 167 -45.10 21.99 7.70
CA GLN A 167 -45.88 22.46 6.56
C GLN A 167 -46.30 21.29 5.68
N THR A 168 -47.50 21.37 5.11
CA THR A 168 -47.89 20.47 4.03
C THR A 168 -47.05 20.77 2.78
N PRO A 169 -46.87 19.80 1.88
CA PRO A 169 -46.21 20.04 0.58
C PRO A 169 -46.76 21.25 -0.18
N GLU A 170 -48.08 21.45 -0.15
CA GLU A 170 -48.76 22.61 -0.75
C GLU A 170 -48.25 23.93 -0.18
N VAL A 171 -48.14 24.03 1.15
CA VAL A 171 -47.73 25.27 1.83
C VAL A 171 -46.25 25.55 1.55
N THR A 172 -45.39 24.53 1.63
CA THR A 172 -43.95 24.67 1.33
C THR A 172 -43.73 25.19 -0.10
N LEU A 173 -44.42 24.61 -1.09
CA LEU A 173 -44.35 25.02 -2.50
C LEU A 173 -45.08 26.34 -2.78
N THR A 174 -46.10 26.68 -1.99
CA THR A 174 -46.80 27.97 -2.11
C THR A 174 -45.91 29.11 -1.67
N ASN A 175 -45.26 28.94 -0.52
CA ASN A 175 -44.36 29.92 0.06
C ASN A 175 -43.02 29.99 -0.67
N GLY A 176 -42.57 28.89 -1.28
CA GLY A 176 -41.22 28.78 -1.83
C GLY A 176 -40.14 28.81 -0.74
N SER A 177 -40.51 28.50 0.50
CA SER A 177 -39.65 28.63 1.66
C SER A 177 -40.12 27.75 2.83
N GLY A 178 -39.20 27.14 3.56
CA GLY A 178 -39.50 26.30 4.72
C GLY A 178 -38.31 26.04 5.63
N SER A 179 -38.57 25.43 6.78
CA SER A 179 -37.53 24.87 7.65
C SER A 179 -37.10 23.47 7.17
N CYS A 180 -36.04 22.89 7.75
CA CYS A 180 -35.53 21.59 7.34
C CYS A 180 -36.59 20.47 7.37
N ARG A 181 -37.46 20.48 8.39
CA ARG A 181 -38.61 19.56 8.50
C ARG A 181 -39.65 19.76 7.39
N ASP A 182 -39.84 20.98 6.90
CA ASP A 182 -40.84 21.29 5.87
C ASP A 182 -40.37 20.76 4.50
N THR A 183 -39.11 21.04 4.15
CA THR A 183 -38.50 20.58 2.89
C THR A 183 -38.25 19.07 2.92
N GLY A 184 -37.83 18.52 4.06
CA GLY A 184 -37.69 17.08 4.27
C GLY A 184 -39.00 16.32 4.04
N TRP A 185 -40.12 16.84 4.57
CA TRP A 185 -41.43 16.23 4.37
C TRP A 185 -41.96 16.37 2.93
N LEU A 186 -41.71 17.51 2.28
CA LEU A 186 -41.99 17.67 0.85
C LEU A 186 -41.25 16.63 0.01
N LEU A 187 -39.97 16.35 0.31
CA LEU A 187 -39.21 15.32 -0.39
C LEU A 187 -39.78 13.91 -0.14
N VAL A 188 -40.11 13.58 1.12
CA VAL A 188 -40.73 12.28 1.46
C VAL A 188 -41.99 12.06 0.64
N GLN A 189 -42.91 13.03 0.62
CA GLN A 189 -44.16 12.90 -0.13
C GLN A 189 -43.90 12.84 -1.63
N THR A 190 -42.99 13.64 -2.17
CA THR A 190 -42.60 13.60 -3.58
C THR A 190 -42.16 12.19 -3.98
N LEU A 191 -41.22 11.59 -3.24
CA LEU A 191 -40.71 10.25 -3.54
C LEU A 191 -41.81 9.18 -3.45
N ARG A 192 -42.71 9.26 -2.47
CA ARG A 192 -43.87 8.36 -2.36
C ARG A 192 -44.79 8.44 -3.56
N HIS A 193 -45.07 9.64 -4.06
CA HIS A 193 -45.88 9.82 -5.27
C HIS A 193 -45.19 9.28 -6.52
N LEU A 194 -43.86 9.28 -6.55
CA LEU A 194 -43.03 8.69 -7.60
C LEU A 194 -42.79 7.17 -7.45
N GLY A 195 -43.41 6.54 -6.45
CA GLY A 195 -43.37 5.09 -6.24
C GLY A 195 -42.21 4.60 -5.37
N LEU A 196 -41.45 5.50 -4.75
CA LEU A 196 -40.33 5.17 -3.87
C LEU A 196 -40.74 5.26 -2.40
N ALA A 197 -40.42 4.22 -1.62
CA ALA A 197 -40.69 4.18 -0.20
C ALA A 197 -39.76 5.17 0.53
N ALA A 198 -40.35 6.12 1.25
CA ALA A 198 -39.61 7.19 1.90
C ALA A 198 -40.13 7.45 3.33
N ARG A 199 -39.22 7.85 4.22
CA ARG A 199 -39.50 8.11 5.64
C ARG A 199 -38.92 9.45 6.09
N PHE A 200 -39.60 10.06 7.06
CA PHE A 200 -39.18 11.28 7.70
C PHE A 200 -38.18 10.97 8.81
N VAL A 201 -37.07 11.69 8.86
CA VAL A 201 -36.04 11.53 9.88
C VAL A 201 -35.89 12.80 10.68
N SER A 202 -35.91 12.66 12.01
CA SER A 202 -35.48 13.68 12.95
C SER A 202 -34.17 13.23 13.61
N GLY A 203 -33.23 14.16 13.77
CA GLY A 203 -31.89 13.85 14.24
C GLY A 203 -31.12 15.08 14.68
N TYR A 204 -29.84 14.86 14.94
CA TYR A 204 -28.87 15.94 15.06
C TYR A 204 -28.13 16.12 13.73
N LEU A 205 -27.83 17.36 13.40
CA LEU A 205 -26.82 17.69 12.40
C LEU A 205 -25.60 18.25 13.13
N ILE A 206 -24.45 17.63 12.95
CA ILE A 206 -23.15 18.12 13.40
C ILE A 206 -22.36 18.49 12.15
N GLN A 207 -21.98 19.76 12.03
CA GLN A 207 -21.08 20.22 10.98
C GLN A 207 -19.83 20.82 11.62
N LEU A 208 -18.69 20.21 11.31
CA LEU A 208 -17.40 20.68 11.77
C LEU A 208 -16.80 21.61 10.73
N LYS A 209 -16.14 22.67 11.20
CA LYS A 209 -15.32 23.52 10.36
C LYS A 209 -14.22 22.69 9.70
N PRO A 210 -14.15 22.63 8.36
CA PRO A 210 -13.10 21.92 7.67
C PRO A 210 -11.75 22.62 7.90
N ASP A 211 -10.66 21.85 7.95
CA ASP A 211 -9.32 22.40 8.16
C ASP A 211 -8.85 23.25 6.95
N VAL A 212 -9.30 22.88 5.75
CA VAL A 212 -8.99 23.54 4.49
C VAL A 212 -10.30 23.87 3.78
N LYS A 213 -10.44 25.11 3.30
CA LYS A 213 -11.61 25.48 2.48
C LYS A 213 -11.53 24.77 1.14
N SER A 214 -12.65 24.25 0.66
CA SER A 214 -12.72 23.63 -0.67
C SER A 214 -12.35 24.64 -1.75
N LEU A 215 -11.59 24.21 -2.75
CA LEU A 215 -11.23 25.03 -3.92
C LEU A 215 -12.37 25.08 -4.95
N ASP A 216 -13.04 23.94 -5.19
CA ASP A 216 -14.02 23.75 -6.27
C ASP A 216 -15.40 23.27 -5.78
N GLY A 217 -15.74 23.49 -4.50
CA GLY A 217 -17.02 23.08 -3.92
C GLY A 217 -17.50 24.01 -2.79
N PRO A 218 -18.69 23.75 -2.20
CA PRO A 218 -19.19 24.56 -1.10
C PRO A 218 -18.16 24.55 0.03
N SER A 219 -17.69 25.74 0.41
CA SER A 219 -16.95 25.91 1.66
C SER A 219 -17.88 25.48 2.78
N GLY A 220 -17.57 24.36 3.44
CA GLY A 220 -18.35 23.84 4.56
C GLY A 220 -18.50 24.85 5.70
N ALA A 221 -19.00 24.41 6.85
CA ALA A 221 -19.30 25.32 7.97
C ALA A 221 -18.11 26.23 8.36
N GLU A 222 -18.36 27.53 8.57
CA GLU A 222 -17.30 28.48 8.98
C GLU A 222 -16.87 28.29 10.45
N THR A 223 -17.75 27.68 11.25
CA THR A 223 -17.54 27.31 12.65
C THR A 223 -18.12 25.93 12.89
N ASP A 224 -17.64 25.26 13.93
CA ASP A 224 -18.30 24.06 14.44
C ASP A 224 -19.70 24.45 14.92
N PHE A 225 -20.74 23.79 14.41
CA PHE A 225 -22.09 23.97 14.92
C PHE A 225 -22.87 22.66 14.94
N THR A 226 -23.93 22.66 15.74
CA THR A 226 -24.91 21.60 15.77
C THR A 226 -26.31 22.18 15.93
N ASP A 227 -27.30 21.46 15.40
CA ASP A 227 -28.72 21.76 15.61
C ASP A 227 -29.54 20.46 15.55
N LEU A 228 -30.77 20.53 16.02
CA LEU A 228 -31.80 19.56 15.65
C LEU A 228 -32.13 19.75 14.18
N HIS A 229 -32.15 18.64 13.45
CA HIS A 229 -32.36 18.66 12.02
C HIS A 229 -33.35 17.59 11.59
N ALA A 230 -33.89 17.77 10.39
CA ALA A 230 -34.76 16.79 9.76
C ALA A 230 -34.44 16.63 8.29
N TRP A 231 -34.55 15.40 7.79
CA TRP A 231 -34.27 15.03 6.42
C TRP A 231 -35.14 13.86 5.96
N CYS A 232 -34.99 13.46 4.70
CA CYS A 232 -35.71 12.34 4.10
C CYS A 232 -34.79 11.12 3.99
N GLU A 233 -35.30 9.93 4.26
CA GLU A 233 -34.63 8.69 3.86
C GLU A 233 -35.47 7.93 2.84
N VAL A 234 -34.83 7.38 1.81
CA VAL A 234 -35.46 6.56 0.77
C VAL A 234 -34.93 5.13 0.83
N PHE A 235 -35.81 4.14 0.70
CA PHE A 235 -35.41 2.73 0.67
C PHE A 235 -35.08 2.30 -0.75
N LEU A 236 -33.87 1.79 -0.95
CA LEU A 236 -33.39 1.29 -2.24
C LEU A 236 -32.99 -0.19 -2.11
N PRO A 237 -33.50 -1.10 -2.97
CA PRO A 237 -33.06 -2.48 -3.01
C PRO A 237 -31.53 -2.59 -3.16
N GLY A 238 -30.89 -3.39 -2.31
CA GLY A 238 -29.42 -3.55 -2.24
C GLY A 238 -28.73 -2.57 -1.29
N ALA A 239 -29.19 -1.32 -1.20
CA ALA A 239 -28.57 -0.28 -0.37
C ALA A 239 -29.26 -0.02 0.97
N GLY A 240 -30.55 -0.36 1.10
CA GLY A 240 -31.35 -0.06 2.28
C GLY A 240 -31.79 1.40 2.33
N TRP A 241 -31.88 1.98 3.54
CA TRP A 241 -32.30 3.37 3.77
C TRP A 241 -31.15 4.34 3.51
N ILE A 242 -31.31 5.22 2.52
CA ILE A 242 -30.33 6.25 2.15
C ILE A 242 -30.88 7.63 2.47
N GLY A 243 -30.11 8.44 3.21
CA GLY A 243 -30.48 9.78 3.63
C GLY A 243 -30.21 10.86 2.58
N LEU A 244 -31.20 11.73 2.40
CA LEU A 244 -31.22 12.87 1.49
C LEU A 244 -31.63 14.11 2.29
N ASP A 245 -30.76 15.11 2.34
CA ASP A 245 -31.03 16.38 2.99
C ASP A 245 -31.34 17.46 1.93
N PRO A 246 -32.63 17.75 1.67
CA PRO A 246 -33.02 18.72 0.65
C PRO A 246 -32.79 20.17 1.10
N THR A 247 -32.36 20.40 2.34
CA THR A 247 -31.95 21.73 2.81
C THR A 247 -30.56 22.08 2.31
N SER A 248 -29.65 21.10 2.32
CA SER A 248 -28.27 21.27 1.84
C SER A 248 -28.10 20.80 0.39
N GLY A 249 -29.02 20.00 -0.15
CA GLY A 249 -28.91 19.38 -1.48
C GLY A 249 -27.91 18.23 -1.51
N LEU A 250 -27.45 17.77 -0.34
CA LEU A 250 -26.47 16.69 -0.17
C LEU A 250 -27.12 15.42 0.37
N LEU A 251 -26.45 14.28 0.18
CA LEU A 251 -26.78 13.06 0.90
C LEU A 251 -26.38 13.21 2.38
N ALA A 252 -27.08 12.49 3.25
CA ALA A 252 -26.75 12.46 4.68
C ALA A 252 -25.37 11.80 4.91
N GLY A 253 -24.49 12.51 5.61
CA GLY A 253 -23.12 12.08 5.92
C GLY A 253 -22.94 11.75 7.40
N GLU A 254 -21.69 11.71 7.87
CA GLU A 254 -21.34 11.42 9.27
C GLU A 254 -21.91 12.43 10.28
N GLY A 255 -22.23 13.64 9.82
CA GLY A 255 -22.86 14.69 10.61
C GLY A 255 -24.34 14.46 10.90
N HIS A 256 -25.01 13.60 10.13
CA HIS A 256 -26.44 13.34 10.26
C HIS A 256 -26.66 12.16 11.21
N ILE A 257 -27.00 12.45 12.47
CA ILE A 257 -27.22 11.45 13.52
C ILE A 257 -28.73 11.25 13.69
N PRO A 258 -29.34 10.20 13.09
CA PRO A 258 -30.77 9.94 13.23
C PRO A 258 -31.10 9.61 14.68
N VAL A 259 -32.20 10.17 15.20
CA VAL A 259 -32.74 9.82 16.53
C VAL A 259 -34.14 9.21 16.43
N ALA A 260 -34.94 9.64 15.45
CA ALA A 260 -36.25 9.06 15.14
C ALA A 260 -36.50 9.05 13.63
N CYS A 261 -36.75 7.86 13.07
CA CYS A 261 -37.10 7.66 11.66
C CYS A 261 -38.51 7.06 11.59
N THR A 262 -39.46 7.78 11.00
CA THR A 262 -40.88 7.39 10.99
C THR A 262 -41.53 7.64 9.64
N PRO A 263 -42.63 6.93 9.29
CA PRO A 263 -43.42 7.27 8.13
C PRO A 263 -44.07 8.66 8.23
N GLU A 264 -44.41 9.12 9.44
CA GLU A 264 -45.16 10.36 9.65
C GLU A 264 -44.43 11.31 10.61
N PRO A 265 -44.28 12.62 10.27
CA PRO A 265 -43.50 13.56 11.07
C PRO A 265 -44.02 13.74 12.49
N SER A 266 -45.33 13.60 12.69
CA SER A 266 -45.98 13.71 14.00
C SER A 266 -45.46 12.69 15.03
N THR A 267 -44.97 11.55 14.55
CA THR A 267 -44.40 10.49 15.40
C THR A 267 -42.89 10.58 15.57
N ALA A 268 -42.23 11.49 14.85
CA ALA A 268 -40.79 11.78 14.98
C ALA A 268 -40.49 12.96 15.93
N ALA A 269 -41.51 13.56 16.56
CA ALA A 269 -41.32 14.69 17.46
C ALA A 269 -40.29 14.35 18.58
N PRO A 270 -39.25 15.19 18.78
CA PRO A 270 -38.18 14.90 19.74
C PRO A 270 -38.67 14.70 21.17
N ILE A 271 -39.66 15.51 21.56
CA ILE A 271 -40.38 15.41 22.83
C ILE A 271 -41.87 15.54 22.55
N SER A 272 -42.68 14.63 23.10
CA SER A 272 -44.13 14.65 22.93
C SER A 272 -44.84 14.19 24.21
N GLY A 273 -45.93 14.85 24.56
CA GLY A 273 -46.80 14.47 25.68
C GLY A 273 -47.76 15.61 26.02
N ALA A 274 -48.84 15.31 26.72
CA ALA A 274 -49.81 16.31 27.15
C ALA A 274 -49.37 16.97 28.47
N VAL A 275 -49.73 18.23 28.64
CA VAL A 275 -49.52 19.02 29.85
C VAL A 275 -50.81 19.74 30.21
N ASP A 276 -51.06 19.98 31.50
CA ASP A 276 -52.15 20.87 31.91
C ASP A 276 -52.03 22.23 31.19
N GLU A 277 -53.17 22.84 30.88
CA GLU A 277 -53.20 24.18 30.26
C GLU A 277 -52.39 25.17 31.11
N SER A 278 -51.44 25.87 30.50
CA SER A 278 -50.50 26.81 31.14
C SER A 278 -49.81 27.68 30.11
N GLU A 279 -49.28 28.81 30.56
CA GLU A 279 -48.34 29.60 29.78
C GLU A 279 -46.94 28.98 29.92
N VAL A 280 -46.22 28.82 28.80
CA VAL A 280 -44.92 28.16 28.76
C VAL A 280 -43.85 29.04 28.14
N GLU A 281 -42.77 29.27 28.89
CA GLU A 281 -41.52 29.78 28.35
C GLU A 281 -40.68 28.58 27.87
N PHE A 282 -40.37 28.56 26.58
CA PHE A 282 -39.57 27.51 25.95
C PHE A 282 -38.17 28.03 25.66
N SER A 283 -37.16 27.27 26.07
CA SER A 283 -35.76 27.52 25.70
C SER A 283 -35.09 26.24 25.22
N HIS A 284 -34.23 26.41 24.22
CA HIS A 284 -33.46 25.34 23.61
C HIS A 284 -32.01 25.79 23.47
N HIS A 285 -31.08 24.92 23.85
CA HIS A 285 -29.65 25.17 23.77
C HIS A 285 -28.95 23.94 23.21
N MET A 286 -28.06 24.17 22.26
CA MET A 286 -27.16 23.15 21.75
C MET A 286 -25.73 23.69 21.63
N ALA A 287 -24.78 22.84 21.97
CA ALA A 287 -23.35 23.14 21.85
C ALA A 287 -22.58 21.88 21.45
N ILE A 288 -21.48 22.07 20.73
CA ILE A 288 -20.50 21.02 20.45
C ILE A 288 -19.10 21.46 20.85
N SER A 289 -18.28 20.48 21.23
CA SER A 289 -16.86 20.65 21.48
C SER A 289 -16.08 19.46 20.95
N ARG A 290 -14.92 19.71 20.36
CA ARG A 290 -13.99 18.65 19.93
C ARG A 290 -13.19 18.21 21.15
N ILE A 291 -13.35 16.95 21.56
CA ILE A 291 -12.70 16.40 22.76
C ILE A 291 -11.51 15.52 22.45
N TYR A 292 -11.40 15.05 21.20
CA TYR A 292 -10.27 14.29 20.71
C TYR A 292 -10.08 14.54 19.22
N GLU A 293 -8.85 14.83 18.82
CA GLU A 293 -8.45 14.93 17.42
C GLU A 293 -7.18 14.11 17.20
N SER A 294 -7.24 13.12 16.31
CA SER A 294 -6.02 12.45 15.84
C SER A 294 -5.15 13.45 15.06
N PRO A 295 -3.80 13.44 15.21
CA PRO A 295 -2.90 14.32 14.46
C PRO A 295 -3.06 14.13 12.96
N ARG A 296 -3.20 15.21 12.18
CA ARG A 296 -3.49 15.15 10.74
C ARG A 296 -2.49 15.95 9.93
N VAL A 297 -2.26 15.51 8.71
CA VAL A 297 -1.41 16.21 7.73
C VAL A 297 -1.97 17.57 7.28
N THR A 298 -3.23 17.88 7.63
CA THR A 298 -3.95 19.09 7.22
C THR A 298 -3.74 20.29 8.15
N LYS A 299 -3.12 20.09 9.32
CA LYS A 299 -2.75 21.17 10.25
C LYS A 299 -1.32 20.97 10.74
N PRO A 300 -0.54 22.05 10.92
CA PRO A 300 0.75 21.94 11.60
C PRO A 300 0.55 21.41 13.03
N TYR A 301 1.55 20.70 13.54
CA TYR A 301 1.61 20.37 14.96
C TYR A 301 1.54 21.64 15.80
N THR A 302 0.87 21.59 16.95
CA THR A 302 0.94 22.70 17.91
C THR A 302 2.37 22.82 18.46
N GLU A 303 2.77 24.00 18.93
CA GLU A 303 4.07 24.21 19.57
C GLU A 303 4.36 23.18 20.67
N ALA A 304 3.34 22.84 21.48
CA ALA A 304 3.48 21.82 22.52
C ALA A 304 3.69 20.41 21.96
N GLN A 305 3.02 20.05 20.85
CA GLN A 305 3.24 18.78 20.16
C GLN A 305 4.62 18.73 19.53
N TRP A 306 5.07 19.82 18.90
CA TRP A 306 6.40 19.92 18.31
C TRP A 306 7.49 19.78 19.37
N ALA A 307 7.39 20.52 20.48
CA ALA A 307 8.33 20.41 21.59
C ALA A 307 8.39 18.99 22.18
N ALA A 308 7.26 18.26 22.23
CA ALA A 308 7.23 16.87 22.67
C ALA A 308 7.92 15.92 21.67
N ILE A 309 7.74 16.14 20.37
CA ILE A 309 8.44 15.40 19.31
C ILE A 309 9.95 15.64 19.40
N GLU A 310 10.38 16.89 19.55
CA GLU A 310 11.80 17.25 19.71
C GLU A 310 12.40 16.63 20.97
N ALA A 311 11.69 16.69 22.10
CA ALA A 311 12.13 16.08 23.35
C ALA A 311 12.31 14.56 23.21
N LEU A 312 11.39 13.87 22.51
CA LEU A 312 11.53 12.45 22.21
C LEU A 312 12.72 12.19 21.26
N GLY A 313 12.92 13.04 20.26
CA GLY A 313 14.09 12.97 19.36
C GLY A 313 15.40 13.02 20.15
N HIS A 314 15.54 13.96 21.07
CA HIS A 314 16.71 14.06 21.94
C HIS A 314 16.92 12.83 22.84
N GLN A 315 15.84 12.24 23.36
CA GLN A 315 15.93 10.99 24.12
C GLN A 315 16.40 9.81 23.27
N VAL A 316 15.92 9.70 22.03
CA VAL A 316 16.35 8.67 21.09
C VAL A 316 17.82 8.86 20.73
N ASP A 317 18.25 10.08 20.44
CA ASP A 317 19.65 10.41 20.15
C ASP A 317 20.58 10.02 21.31
N GLU A 318 20.17 10.31 22.55
CA GLU A 318 20.92 9.92 23.75
C GLU A 318 21.06 8.40 23.85
N GLN A 319 19.99 7.65 23.60
CA GLN A 319 20.02 6.18 23.61
C GLN A 319 20.92 5.62 22.51
N LEU A 320 20.86 6.18 21.30
CA LEU A 320 21.72 5.77 20.19
C LEU A 320 23.20 6.00 20.51
N ALA A 321 23.53 7.13 21.12
CA ALA A 321 24.89 7.43 21.56
C ALA A 321 25.38 6.49 22.66
N GLN A 322 24.55 6.21 23.68
CA GLN A 322 24.88 5.27 24.77
C GLN A 322 25.13 3.84 24.28
N GLN A 323 24.43 3.43 23.22
CA GLN A 323 24.56 2.09 22.63
C GLN A 323 25.62 2.02 21.51
N ASP A 324 26.36 3.10 21.26
CA ASP A 324 27.31 3.24 20.14
C ASP A 324 26.69 2.88 18.77
N VAL A 325 25.40 3.20 18.60
CA VAL A 325 24.68 3.00 17.34
C VAL A 325 25.06 4.12 16.39
N ARG A 326 26.04 3.85 15.53
CA ARG A 326 26.54 4.81 14.56
C ARG A 326 25.80 4.65 13.23
N LEU A 327 25.29 5.75 12.71
CA LEU A 327 24.79 5.80 11.34
C LEU A 327 25.99 5.90 10.39
N THR A 328 26.26 4.85 9.61
CA THR A 328 27.21 4.91 8.50
C THR A 328 26.42 5.03 7.20
N MET A 329 26.50 6.19 6.54
CA MET A 329 25.97 6.33 5.18
C MET A 329 26.94 5.66 4.21
N GLY A 330 26.64 4.43 3.82
CA GLY A 330 27.49 3.63 2.95
C GLY A 330 26.68 2.54 2.27
N GLY A 331 26.09 2.86 1.12
CA GLY A 331 25.51 1.88 0.21
C GLY A 331 26.09 2.11 -1.16
N GLU A 332 27.29 1.59 -1.42
CA GLU A 332 27.90 1.54 -2.76
C GLU A 332 28.11 2.94 -3.42
N PRO A 333 29.16 3.70 -3.05
CA PRO A 333 29.49 4.94 -3.77
C PRO A 333 29.67 4.64 -5.27
N THR A 334 28.86 5.29 -6.10
CA THR A 334 28.84 5.05 -7.55
C THR A 334 29.83 5.99 -8.24
N PHE A 335 30.76 5.41 -9.00
CA PHE A 335 31.65 6.18 -9.86
C PHE A 335 30.91 6.55 -11.15
N VAL A 336 30.86 7.84 -11.46
CA VAL A 336 30.36 8.38 -12.73
C VAL A 336 31.48 9.22 -13.35
N ALA A 337 31.84 8.94 -14.60
CA ALA A 337 32.88 9.67 -15.31
C ALA A 337 32.52 11.16 -15.44
N VAL A 338 33.51 12.05 -15.44
CA VAL A 338 33.26 13.51 -15.57
C VAL A 338 32.96 13.90 -17.01
N ASP A 339 33.57 13.22 -17.98
CA ASP A 339 33.56 13.63 -19.39
C ASP A 339 32.24 13.30 -20.11
N ASP A 340 31.47 12.33 -19.61
CA ASP A 340 30.16 11.96 -20.17
C ASP A 340 29.27 11.32 -19.08
N ARG A 341 28.70 12.17 -18.22
CA ARG A 341 27.90 11.74 -17.05
C ARG A 341 26.53 11.18 -17.42
N ASP A 342 26.00 11.61 -18.56
CA ASP A 342 24.64 11.29 -19.00
C ASP A 342 24.59 10.06 -19.93
N ALA A 343 25.76 9.51 -20.30
CA ALA A 343 25.82 8.28 -21.09
C ALA A 343 24.98 7.16 -20.49
N ALA A 344 24.39 6.35 -21.37
CA ALA A 344 23.55 5.22 -21.01
C ALA A 344 24.25 4.26 -20.02
N GLU A 345 25.57 4.09 -20.12
CA GLU A 345 26.37 3.22 -19.25
C GLU A 345 26.42 3.63 -17.77
N TRP A 346 26.05 4.86 -17.44
CA TRP A 346 25.93 5.35 -16.06
C TRP A 346 24.49 5.39 -15.55
N ASN A 347 23.51 5.27 -16.45
CA ASN A 347 22.08 5.40 -16.15
C ASN A 347 21.29 4.11 -16.36
N THR A 348 21.31 3.55 -17.57
CA THR A 348 20.45 2.45 -18.00
C THR A 348 21.21 1.16 -18.34
N ASP A 349 22.36 1.27 -18.99
CA ASP A 349 23.06 0.12 -19.57
C ASP A 349 23.98 -0.54 -18.55
N ALA A 350 23.97 -1.88 -18.53
CA ALA A 350 24.81 -2.66 -17.63
C ALA A 350 26.31 -2.38 -17.86
N LEU A 351 26.72 -2.31 -19.13
CA LEU A 351 28.09 -2.06 -19.58
C LEU A 351 28.06 -1.23 -20.87
N GLY A 352 28.77 -0.11 -20.87
CA GLY A 352 29.05 0.64 -22.10
C GLY A 352 30.52 0.56 -22.50
N PRO A 353 30.91 1.36 -23.51
CA PRO A 353 32.23 1.27 -24.12
C PRO A 353 33.38 1.71 -23.21
N THR A 354 33.12 2.54 -22.18
CA THR A 354 34.19 3.14 -21.36
C THR A 354 34.24 2.60 -19.93
N LYS A 355 33.08 2.16 -19.39
CA LYS A 355 32.89 1.80 -17.98
C LYS A 355 33.88 0.75 -17.48
N ARG A 356 34.17 -0.29 -18.27
CA ARG A 356 35.13 -1.35 -17.88
C ARG A 356 36.56 -0.82 -17.80
N GLY A 357 37.00 -0.04 -18.78
CA GLY A 357 38.34 0.55 -18.79
C GLY A 357 38.57 1.51 -17.62
N LEU A 358 37.59 2.36 -17.34
CA LEU A 358 37.63 3.30 -16.21
C LEU A 358 37.65 2.57 -14.86
N ALA A 359 36.89 1.48 -14.72
CA ALA A 359 36.89 0.68 -13.51
C ALA A 359 38.23 -0.02 -13.26
N THR A 360 38.86 -0.57 -14.31
CA THR A 360 40.20 -1.17 -14.23
C THR A 360 41.25 -0.14 -13.82
N GLU A 361 41.24 1.05 -14.42
CA GLU A 361 42.12 2.16 -14.03
C GLU A 361 41.92 2.56 -12.56
N LEU A 362 40.66 2.68 -12.11
CA LEU A 362 40.34 3.00 -10.72
C LEU A 362 40.89 1.93 -9.76
N VAL A 363 40.74 0.66 -10.08
CA VAL A 363 41.26 -0.46 -9.28
C VAL A 363 42.77 -0.42 -9.17
N HIS A 364 43.49 -0.17 -10.27
CA HIS A 364 44.95 -0.03 -10.22
C HIS A 364 45.40 1.16 -9.37
N ARG A 365 44.71 2.31 -9.45
CA ARG A 365 44.99 3.48 -8.61
C ARG A 365 44.73 3.21 -7.13
N LEU A 366 43.61 2.56 -6.81
CA LEU A 366 43.27 2.18 -5.45
C LEU A 366 44.28 1.16 -4.89
N ALA A 367 44.68 0.18 -5.69
CA ALA A 367 45.68 -0.81 -5.30
C ALA A 367 47.06 -0.17 -5.07
N ALA A 368 47.49 0.74 -5.95
CA ALA A 368 48.74 1.48 -5.76
C ALA A 368 48.74 2.35 -4.50
N LYS A 369 47.58 2.94 -4.16
CA LYS A 369 47.44 3.83 -3.00
C LYS A 369 47.27 3.09 -1.66
N TYR A 370 46.45 2.04 -1.63
CA TYR A 370 46.03 1.38 -0.38
C TYR A 370 46.55 -0.06 -0.23
N GLY A 371 46.90 -0.72 -1.34
CA GLY A 371 47.15 -2.17 -1.38
C GLY A 371 48.49 -2.54 -1.98
N LYS A 372 49.60 -1.95 -1.51
CA LYS A 372 50.95 -2.34 -1.97
C LYS A 372 51.19 -3.84 -1.69
N GLY A 373 51.40 -4.63 -2.75
CA GLY A 373 51.51 -6.08 -2.65
C GLY A 373 50.16 -6.82 -2.56
N ALA A 374 49.04 -6.14 -2.87
CA ALA A 374 47.72 -6.76 -2.93
C ALA A 374 47.59 -7.73 -4.10
N PHE A 375 46.69 -8.70 -3.93
CA PHE A 375 46.22 -9.55 -5.01
C PHE A 375 44.99 -8.92 -5.65
N LEU A 376 44.99 -8.80 -6.97
CA LEU A 376 43.85 -8.32 -7.74
C LEU A 376 43.03 -9.53 -8.22
N HIS A 377 41.73 -9.49 -7.99
CA HIS A 377 40.81 -10.51 -8.46
C HIS A 377 39.73 -9.88 -9.34
N PHE A 378 39.70 -10.29 -10.60
CA PHE A 378 38.74 -9.87 -11.60
C PHE A 378 37.76 -11.02 -11.79
N GLY A 379 36.55 -10.87 -11.25
CA GLY A 379 35.57 -11.94 -11.19
C GLY A 379 34.18 -11.51 -11.57
N GLN A 380 33.23 -12.43 -11.37
CA GLN A 380 31.82 -12.20 -11.55
C GLN A 380 31.24 -11.39 -10.38
N GLY A 381 30.39 -10.41 -10.71
CA GLY A 381 29.59 -9.64 -9.76
C GLY A 381 28.13 -10.12 -9.72
N LYS A 382 27.23 -9.23 -9.28
CA LYS A 382 25.79 -9.51 -9.22
C LYS A 382 25.23 -9.79 -10.62
N TRP A 383 24.28 -10.72 -10.71
CA TRP A 383 23.54 -11.02 -11.94
C TRP A 383 22.08 -10.67 -11.72
N TYR A 384 21.57 -9.68 -12.47
CA TYR A 384 20.20 -9.22 -12.33
C TYR A 384 19.26 -9.94 -13.32
N PRO A 385 18.00 -10.22 -12.93
CA PRO A 385 17.02 -10.80 -13.84
C PRO A 385 16.87 -9.94 -15.11
N GLY A 386 16.92 -10.59 -16.28
CA GLY A 386 16.81 -9.93 -17.59
C GLY A 386 18.15 -9.56 -18.24
N GLU A 387 19.27 -9.57 -17.52
CA GLU A 387 20.60 -9.40 -18.11
C GLU A 387 21.09 -10.74 -18.70
N GLN A 388 21.61 -10.73 -19.93
CA GLN A 388 22.11 -11.96 -20.59
C GLN A 388 23.42 -12.49 -19.96
N LEU A 389 24.26 -11.61 -19.42
CA LEU A 389 25.53 -11.93 -18.78
C LEU A 389 25.59 -11.29 -17.39
N PRO A 390 26.25 -11.92 -16.41
CA PRO A 390 26.44 -11.32 -15.10
C PRO A 390 27.36 -10.09 -15.18
N ARG A 391 27.18 -9.16 -14.25
CA ARG A 391 28.12 -8.04 -14.09
C ARG A 391 29.47 -8.54 -13.57
N TRP A 392 30.43 -7.64 -13.46
CA TRP A 392 31.77 -7.94 -12.99
C TRP A 392 32.02 -7.37 -11.58
N ALA A 393 32.91 -8.01 -10.84
CA ALA A 393 33.43 -7.55 -9.56
C ALA A 393 34.96 -7.47 -9.64
N LEU A 394 35.50 -6.33 -9.20
CA LEU A 394 36.94 -6.07 -9.16
C LEU A 394 37.34 -5.94 -7.70
N SER A 395 38.08 -6.91 -7.19
CA SER A 395 38.46 -6.96 -5.79
C SER A 395 39.96 -6.71 -5.61
N ILE A 396 40.29 -5.91 -4.60
CA ILE A 396 41.66 -5.68 -4.14
C ILE A 396 41.79 -6.36 -2.78
N CYS A 397 42.61 -7.40 -2.70
CA CYS A 397 42.78 -8.18 -1.47
C CYS A 397 44.19 -7.96 -0.91
N TRP A 398 44.29 -7.36 0.28
CA TRP A 398 45.56 -7.18 0.99
C TRP A 398 45.47 -7.76 2.40
N ARG A 399 46.63 -8.06 3.00
CA ARG A 399 46.70 -8.54 4.38
C ARG A 399 46.75 -7.36 5.35
N ALA A 400 46.01 -7.47 6.45
CA ALA A 400 46.04 -6.48 7.52
C ALA A 400 47.42 -6.39 8.22
N ASP A 401 48.21 -7.46 8.16
CA ASP A 401 49.58 -7.51 8.70
C ASP A 401 50.65 -6.87 7.79
N GLY A 402 50.25 -6.32 6.64
CA GLY A 402 51.14 -5.63 5.70
C GLY A 402 52.07 -6.53 4.88
N GLN A 403 51.99 -7.87 5.04
CA GLN A 403 52.74 -8.80 4.21
C GLN A 403 52.13 -8.86 2.79
N PRO A 404 52.94 -9.04 1.72
CA PRO A 404 52.43 -9.11 0.36
C PRO A 404 51.61 -10.38 0.11
N CYS A 405 50.45 -10.22 -0.53
CA CYS A 405 49.68 -11.32 -1.13
C CYS A 405 50.26 -11.72 -2.49
N TRP A 406 50.77 -10.74 -3.24
CA TRP A 406 51.31 -10.89 -4.58
C TRP A 406 52.61 -10.11 -4.73
N ASN A 407 53.60 -10.68 -5.44
CA ASN A 407 54.95 -10.11 -5.51
C ASN A 407 55.26 -9.42 -6.83
N ASP A 408 54.70 -9.90 -7.94
CA ASP A 408 55.04 -9.41 -9.28
C ASP A 408 53.80 -8.89 -10.01
N PRO A 409 53.47 -7.60 -9.87
CA PRO A 409 52.27 -7.03 -10.48
C PRO A 409 52.29 -7.07 -12.02
N SER A 410 53.43 -7.31 -12.66
CA SER A 410 53.52 -7.42 -14.13
C SER A 410 52.80 -8.64 -14.71
N TRP A 411 52.46 -9.61 -13.86
CA TRP A 411 51.73 -10.82 -14.25
C TRP A 411 50.21 -10.65 -14.24
N PHE A 412 49.69 -9.52 -13.74
CA PHE A 412 48.27 -9.20 -13.91
C PHE A 412 48.02 -8.81 -15.37
N ALA A 413 47.05 -9.46 -15.98
CA ALA A 413 46.63 -9.11 -17.33
C ALA A 413 46.02 -7.70 -17.34
N ASP A 414 46.43 -6.88 -18.32
CA ASP A 414 45.77 -5.62 -18.64
C ASP A 414 44.76 -5.87 -19.78
N GLU A 415 43.47 -5.63 -19.51
CA GLU A 415 42.40 -5.84 -20.49
C GLU A 415 42.49 -4.89 -21.69
N ARG A 416 43.29 -3.82 -21.60
CA ARG A 416 43.57 -2.90 -22.74
C ARG A 416 44.50 -3.54 -23.77
N ASP A 417 45.32 -4.50 -23.35
CA ASP A 417 46.20 -5.22 -24.26
C ASP A 417 45.49 -6.43 -24.84
N THR A 418 45.21 -6.40 -26.14
CA THR A 418 44.62 -7.53 -26.87
C THR A 418 45.64 -8.66 -27.05
N HIS A 419 45.91 -9.39 -25.97
CA HIS A 419 46.70 -10.61 -26.02
C HIS A 419 45.87 -11.71 -26.71
N ARG A 420 46.44 -12.32 -27.76
CA ARG A 420 45.80 -13.43 -28.48
C ARG A 420 46.32 -14.75 -27.93
N TYR A 421 45.63 -15.30 -26.94
CA TYR A 421 45.88 -16.65 -26.43
C TYR A 421 45.02 -17.67 -27.19
N THR A 422 45.56 -18.88 -27.35
CA THR A 422 44.92 -19.99 -28.06
C THR A 422 44.54 -21.13 -27.11
N ALA A 423 43.71 -22.07 -27.59
CA ALA A 423 43.42 -23.29 -26.83
C ALA A 423 44.68 -24.11 -26.50
N ALA A 424 45.73 -24.03 -27.33
CA ALA A 424 47.01 -24.69 -27.09
C ALA A 424 47.80 -24.05 -25.94
N ASP A 425 47.69 -22.73 -25.76
CA ASP A 425 48.29 -22.01 -24.62
C ASP A 425 47.62 -22.42 -23.31
N ALA A 426 46.29 -22.51 -23.30
CA ALA A 426 45.52 -23.00 -22.16
C ALA A 426 45.90 -24.45 -21.80
N GLN A 427 46.09 -25.30 -22.81
CA GLN A 427 46.56 -26.67 -22.62
C GLN A 427 47.95 -26.72 -21.98
N THR A 428 48.88 -25.92 -22.51
CA THR A 428 50.26 -25.82 -22.01
C THR A 428 50.29 -25.33 -20.57
N PHE A 429 49.44 -24.35 -20.22
CA PHE A 429 49.28 -23.86 -18.86
C PHE A 429 48.82 -24.98 -17.92
N LEU A 430 47.72 -25.68 -18.24
CA LEU A 430 47.20 -26.74 -17.37
C LEU A 430 48.16 -27.91 -17.23
N HIS A 431 48.84 -28.35 -18.30
CA HIS A 431 49.87 -29.38 -18.19
C HIS A 431 51.08 -28.94 -17.35
N THR A 432 51.40 -27.65 -17.35
CA THR A 432 52.46 -27.11 -16.48
C THR A 432 51.99 -27.05 -15.04
N LEU A 433 50.73 -26.68 -14.81
CA LEU A 433 50.10 -26.65 -13.51
C LEU A 433 50.00 -28.06 -12.89
N THR A 434 49.55 -29.07 -13.63
CA THR A 434 49.48 -30.45 -13.11
C THR A 434 50.86 -30.95 -12.68
N ARG A 435 51.90 -30.71 -13.48
CA ARG A 435 53.29 -31.05 -13.13
C ARG A 435 53.77 -30.35 -11.86
N ARG A 436 53.42 -29.07 -11.68
CA ARG A 436 53.74 -28.29 -10.46
C ARG A 436 53.00 -28.80 -9.23
N LEU A 437 51.77 -29.28 -9.41
CA LEU A 437 50.93 -29.78 -8.32
C LEU A 437 51.12 -31.29 -8.05
N GLY A 438 51.93 -31.99 -8.83
CA GLY A 438 52.13 -33.44 -8.70
C GLY A 438 50.93 -34.27 -9.17
N LEU A 439 50.14 -33.76 -10.12
CA LEU A 439 48.92 -34.37 -10.63
C LEU A 439 49.13 -35.02 -11.99
N ASP A 440 48.36 -36.06 -12.29
CA ASP A 440 48.35 -36.70 -13.60
C ASP A 440 47.74 -35.77 -14.66
N THR A 441 48.46 -35.58 -15.77
CA THR A 441 48.02 -34.82 -16.94
C THR A 441 46.80 -35.45 -17.63
N ALA A 442 46.53 -36.74 -17.42
CA ALA A 442 45.39 -37.45 -18.02
C ALA A 442 44.02 -36.89 -17.57
N PHE A 443 43.98 -36.15 -16.46
CA PHE A 443 42.75 -35.52 -15.97
C PHE A 443 42.47 -34.14 -16.58
N VAL A 444 43.34 -33.63 -17.45
CA VAL A 444 43.07 -32.41 -18.23
C VAL A 444 42.17 -32.78 -19.41
N GLN A 445 40.94 -32.26 -19.43
CA GLN A 445 39.95 -32.59 -20.46
C GLN A 445 39.65 -31.39 -21.37
N PRO A 446 39.65 -31.55 -22.71
CA PRO A 446 39.21 -30.51 -23.62
C PRO A 446 37.69 -30.35 -23.61
N ALA A 447 37.22 -29.11 -23.72
CA ALA A 447 35.80 -28.77 -23.85
C ALA A 447 35.46 -28.25 -25.25
N PHE A 448 34.24 -28.52 -25.70
CA PHE A 448 33.75 -28.18 -27.03
C PHE A 448 32.39 -27.49 -26.94
N GLU A 449 32.07 -26.64 -27.92
CA GLU A 449 30.69 -26.17 -28.10
C GLU A 449 29.76 -27.35 -28.41
N ASP A 450 28.51 -27.29 -27.91
CA ASP A 450 27.51 -28.35 -28.13
C ASP A 450 27.11 -28.42 -29.61
N THR A 451 27.73 -29.38 -30.30
CA THR A 451 27.56 -29.60 -31.74
C THR A 451 26.10 -29.94 -32.06
N TYR A 452 25.42 -30.73 -31.22
CA TYR A 452 24.06 -31.17 -31.50
C TYR A 452 23.05 -30.03 -31.33
N TYR A 453 23.23 -29.20 -30.31
CA TYR A 453 22.42 -28.01 -30.11
C TYR A 453 22.52 -27.04 -31.29
N TYR A 454 23.74 -26.71 -31.73
CA TYR A 454 23.92 -25.73 -32.82
C TYR A 454 23.44 -26.28 -34.17
N LEU A 455 23.60 -27.58 -34.44
CA LEU A 455 23.01 -28.23 -35.63
C LEU A 455 21.47 -28.23 -35.61
N TRP A 456 20.86 -28.46 -34.44
CA TRP A 456 19.42 -28.35 -34.28
C TRP A 456 18.93 -26.90 -34.46
N ARG A 457 19.67 -25.92 -33.90
CA ARG A 457 19.33 -24.49 -34.00
C ARG A 457 19.41 -24.01 -35.44
N GLU A 458 20.47 -24.40 -36.16
CA GLU A 458 20.65 -24.13 -37.60
C GLU A 458 19.45 -24.61 -38.42
N ARG A 459 18.99 -25.86 -38.19
CA ARG A 459 17.81 -26.43 -38.88
C ARG A 459 16.50 -25.70 -38.60
N ARG A 460 16.40 -24.97 -37.49
CA ARG A 460 15.21 -24.19 -37.11
C ARG A 460 15.22 -22.76 -37.65
N LEU A 461 16.31 -22.33 -38.29
CA LEU A 461 16.35 -21.05 -38.96
C LEU A 461 15.33 -21.06 -40.13
N PRO A 462 14.60 -19.95 -40.35
CA PRO A 462 13.71 -19.83 -41.50
C PRO A 462 14.46 -20.06 -42.82
N VAL A 463 13.77 -20.59 -43.83
CA VAL A 463 14.37 -20.98 -45.13
C VAL A 463 15.08 -19.82 -45.85
N ASN A 464 14.74 -18.58 -45.50
CA ASN A 464 15.30 -17.33 -46.05
C ASN A 464 16.37 -16.68 -45.14
N VAL A 465 16.89 -17.39 -44.14
CA VAL A 465 17.88 -16.90 -43.17
C VAL A 465 19.14 -17.75 -43.27
N ASP A 466 20.25 -17.14 -43.68
CA ASP A 466 21.55 -17.78 -43.74
C ASP A 466 22.19 -17.77 -42.33
N PRO A 467 22.76 -18.88 -41.83
CA PRO A 467 23.54 -18.89 -40.58
C PRO A 467 24.67 -17.84 -40.51
N PHE A 468 25.16 -17.37 -41.67
CA PHE A 468 26.18 -16.34 -41.82
C PHE A 468 25.60 -14.92 -42.06
N ASP A 469 24.31 -14.80 -42.40
CA ASP A 469 23.57 -13.53 -42.56
C ASP A 469 22.19 -13.64 -41.89
N ALA A 470 22.22 -13.99 -40.60
CA ALA A 470 21.01 -14.26 -39.85
C ALA A 470 20.31 -12.94 -39.48
N ARG A 471 19.20 -12.61 -40.15
CA ARG A 471 18.28 -11.51 -39.78
C ARG A 471 17.52 -11.83 -38.49
N LEU A 472 18.24 -12.10 -37.41
CA LEU A 472 17.71 -12.33 -36.07
C LEU A 472 17.50 -10.98 -35.38
N GLU A 473 16.42 -10.86 -34.61
CA GLU A 473 16.11 -9.65 -33.82
C GLU A 473 17.12 -9.44 -32.67
N ASP A 474 17.79 -10.51 -32.19
CA ASP A 474 18.84 -10.45 -31.15
C ASP A 474 20.25 -10.41 -31.78
N GLU A 475 20.91 -9.25 -31.65
CA GLU A 475 22.24 -9.00 -32.17
C GLU A 475 23.34 -9.88 -31.51
N MET A 476 23.21 -10.19 -30.22
CA MET A 476 24.18 -11.01 -29.49
C MET A 476 24.08 -12.48 -29.91
N GLU A 477 22.85 -12.98 -30.10
CA GLU A 477 22.64 -14.35 -30.60
C GLU A 477 23.22 -14.54 -32.01
N ARG A 478 23.05 -13.54 -32.89
CA ARG A 478 23.66 -13.50 -34.22
C ARG A 478 25.19 -13.58 -34.16
N ALA A 479 25.83 -12.76 -33.32
CA ALA A 479 27.27 -12.76 -33.16
C ALA A 479 27.81 -14.09 -32.59
N ARG A 480 27.02 -14.76 -31.73
CA ARG A 480 27.35 -16.10 -31.19
C ARG A 480 27.37 -17.16 -32.28
N LEU A 481 26.30 -17.28 -33.07
CA LEU A 481 26.22 -18.30 -34.13
C LEU A 481 27.35 -18.12 -35.15
N ALA A 482 27.57 -16.89 -35.62
CA ALA A 482 28.65 -16.59 -36.56
C ALA A 482 30.03 -16.98 -36.01
N ARG A 483 30.31 -16.69 -34.74
CA ARG A 483 31.58 -17.05 -34.08
C ARG A 483 31.75 -18.56 -33.96
N VAL A 484 30.73 -19.29 -33.52
CA VAL A 484 30.79 -20.75 -33.32
C VAL A 484 30.99 -21.48 -34.67
N PHE A 485 30.28 -21.08 -35.72
CA PHE A 485 30.44 -21.67 -37.05
C PHE A 485 31.78 -21.32 -37.70
N ASN A 486 32.28 -20.09 -37.54
CA ASN A 486 33.62 -19.69 -38.03
C ASN A 486 34.75 -20.43 -37.29
N GLN A 487 34.62 -20.63 -35.98
CA GLN A 487 35.60 -21.37 -35.19
C GLN A 487 35.58 -22.88 -35.51
N GLY A 488 34.42 -23.41 -35.90
CA GLY A 488 34.19 -24.81 -36.24
C GLY A 488 33.85 -25.66 -35.03
N LEU A 489 32.81 -26.50 -35.15
CA LEU A 489 32.24 -27.30 -34.04
C LEU A 489 33.20 -28.36 -33.46
N LYS A 490 34.31 -28.67 -34.15
CA LYS A 490 35.35 -29.59 -33.67
C LYS A 490 36.48 -28.88 -32.90
N ALA A 491 36.51 -27.55 -32.88
CA ALA A 491 37.55 -26.80 -32.21
C ALA A 491 37.44 -26.91 -30.69
N VAL A 492 38.59 -27.05 -30.03
CA VAL A 492 38.65 -27.00 -28.57
C VAL A 492 38.43 -25.56 -28.12
N VAL A 493 37.44 -25.35 -27.26
CA VAL A 493 37.10 -24.04 -26.67
C VAL A 493 38.03 -23.73 -25.50
N GLY A 494 38.40 -24.75 -24.73
CA GLY A 494 39.31 -24.64 -23.61
C GLY A 494 39.55 -25.99 -22.94
N HIS A 495 40.23 -25.98 -21.81
CA HIS A 495 40.58 -27.18 -21.05
C HIS A 495 40.15 -27.05 -19.60
N VAL A 496 39.76 -28.17 -18.98
CA VAL A 496 39.32 -28.24 -17.58
C VAL A 496 40.23 -29.20 -16.82
N LEU A 497 40.59 -28.82 -15.60
CA LEU A 497 41.28 -29.68 -14.64
C LEU A 497 40.47 -29.68 -13.33
N PRO A 498 39.82 -30.79 -12.96
CA PRO A 498 39.14 -30.91 -11.67
C PRO A 498 40.16 -30.88 -10.53
N LEU A 499 40.07 -29.90 -9.64
CA LEU A 499 40.99 -29.75 -8.52
C LEU A 499 40.27 -29.79 -7.18
N LYS A 500 40.76 -30.62 -6.28
CA LYS A 500 40.37 -30.65 -4.86
C LYS A 500 41.61 -30.49 -4.00
N ARG A 501 41.49 -29.71 -2.92
CA ARG A 501 42.48 -29.67 -1.85
C ARG A 501 42.02 -30.59 -0.72
N GLU A 502 42.79 -31.60 -0.39
CA GLU A 502 42.48 -32.58 0.65
C GLU A 502 43.47 -32.48 1.80
N TRP A 503 43.00 -32.63 3.03
CA TRP A 503 43.86 -32.67 4.21
C TRP A 503 44.24 -34.12 4.51
N GLN A 504 45.53 -34.44 4.47
CA GLN A 504 45.99 -35.77 4.88
C GLN A 504 46.01 -35.88 6.40
N VAL A 505 45.69 -37.07 6.90
CA VAL A 505 45.79 -37.39 8.32
C VAL A 505 47.28 -37.52 8.68
N GLY A 506 47.83 -36.57 9.44
CA GLY A 506 49.23 -36.54 9.87
C GLY A 506 49.83 -35.13 9.93
N MET A 507 51.17 -35.02 10.00
CA MET A 507 51.90 -33.73 9.94
C MET A 507 52.18 -33.26 8.50
N ALA A 508 51.73 -33.99 7.48
CA ALA A 508 51.81 -33.55 6.10
C ALA A 508 50.72 -32.50 5.84
N GLY A 509 51.10 -31.38 5.20
CA GLY A 509 50.17 -30.33 4.83
C GLY A 509 49.11 -30.77 3.81
N PRO A 510 48.22 -29.86 3.40
CA PRO A 510 47.18 -30.18 2.43
C PRO A 510 47.80 -30.55 1.07
N VAL A 511 47.24 -31.57 0.43
CA VAL A 511 47.67 -32.04 -0.91
C VAL A 511 46.62 -31.72 -1.96
N TRP A 512 47.08 -31.47 -3.17
CA TRP A 512 46.18 -31.33 -4.32
C TRP A 512 45.84 -32.70 -4.88
N MET A 513 44.58 -32.89 -5.24
CA MET A 513 44.06 -34.08 -5.86
C MET A 513 43.23 -33.71 -7.09
N SER A 514 43.26 -34.59 -8.09
CA SER A 514 42.44 -34.53 -9.30
C SER A 514 41.89 -35.92 -9.57
N GLY A 515 40.83 -36.02 -10.37
CA GLY A 515 40.23 -37.30 -10.73
C GLY A 515 39.46 -37.23 -12.05
N PRO A 516 39.04 -38.39 -12.58
CA PRO A 516 38.29 -38.44 -13.82
C PRO A 516 36.88 -37.85 -13.63
N TRP A 517 36.43 -37.11 -14.64
CA TRP A 517 35.03 -36.72 -14.80
C TRP A 517 34.33 -37.74 -15.70
N PHE A 518 33.20 -38.25 -15.23
CA PHE A 518 32.41 -39.26 -15.94
C PHE A 518 31.21 -38.57 -16.59
N LEU A 519 31.35 -38.26 -17.87
CA LEU A 519 30.32 -37.62 -18.69
C LEU A 519 29.59 -38.70 -19.51
N ARG A 520 28.36 -38.40 -19.95
CA ARG A 520 27.56 -39.33 -20.76
C ARG A 520 28.10 -39.53 -22.18
N ASP A 521 28.70 -38.50 -22.75
CA ASP A 521 29.27 -38.50 -24.09
C ASP A 521 30.80 -38.67 -24.02
N ASP A 522 31.40 -39.15 -25.13
CA ASP A 522 32.85 -39.28 -25.28
C ASP A 522 33.60 -37.93 -25.23
N ARG A 523 32.87 -36.80 -25.26
CA ARG A 523 33.40 -35.44 -25.21
C ARG A 523 32.65 -34.58 -24.20
N MET A 524 33.34 -33.60 -23.64
CA MET A 524 32.74 -32.58 -22.79
C MET A 524 32.13 -31.45 -23.64
N TYR A 525 30.81 -31.52 -23.85
CA TYR A 525 30.06 -30.45 -24.48
C TYR A 525 29.63 -29.40 -23.47
N LEU A 526 29.86 -28.13 -23.80
CA LEU A 526 29.47 -26.99 -22.99
C LEU A 526 27.98 -26.70 -23.15
N ILE A 527 27.34 -26.28 -22.06
CA ILE A 527 25.99 -25.72 -22.10
C ILE A 527 26.02 -24.53 -23.09
N PRO A 528 25.09 -24.45 -24.06
CA PRO A 528 25.07 -23.37 -25.03
C PRO A 528 24.93 -21.99 -24.37
N GLY A 529 25.74 -21.01 -24.78
CA GLY A 529 25.72 -19.67 -24.19
C GLY A 529 26.95 -18.82 -24.51
N ASP A 530 26.90 -17.54 -24.15
CA ASP A 530 28.03 -16.59 -24.33
C ASP A 530 28.94 -16.47 -23.09
N SER A 531 28.54 -17.04 -21.95
CA SER A 531 29.34 -17.00 -20.73
C SER A 531 30.70 -17.68 -20.90
N PRO A 532 31.73 -17.29 -20.12
CA PRO A 532 32.99 -18.03 -20.08
C PRO A 532 32.78 -19.53 -19.83
N MET A 533 33.63 -20.36 -20.44
CA MET A 533 33.51 -21.83 -20.44
C MET A 533 33.25 -22.44 -19.06
N GLY A 534 33.89 -21.92 -18.00
CA GLY A 534 33.74 -22.43 -16.63
C GLY A 534 32.31 -22.43 -16.09
N PHE A 535 31.45 -21.52 -16.57
CA PHE A 535 30.03 -21.45 -16.20
C PHE A 535 29.13 -22.31 -17.08
N ARG A 536 29.68 -22.83 -18.18
CA ARG A 536 28.97 -23.65 -19.16
C ARG A 536 29.34 -25.13 -19.03
N LEU A 537 29.97 -25.52 -17.92
CA LEU A 537 30.35 -26.91 -17.69
C LEU A 537 29.10 -27.76 -17.39
N PRO A 538 28.96 -28.96 -17.98
CA PRO A 538 27.79 -29.82 -17.79
C PRO A 538 27.87 -30.59 -16.46
N LEU A 539 27.96 -29.89 -15.32
CA LEU A 539 28.20 -30.52 -14.02
C LEU A 539 27.09 -31.48 -13.59
N ASP A 540 25.85 -31.25 -14.06
CA ASP A 540 24.70 -32.13 -13.80
C ASP A 540 24.78 -33.48 -14.53
N SER A 541 25.68 -33.60 -15.52
CA SER A 541 25.91 -34.86 -16.24
C SER A 541 26.82 -35.83 -15.49
N GLN A 542 27.44 -35.37 -14.40
CA GLN A 542 28.27 -36.22 -13.54
C GLN A 542 27.46 -37.30 -12.85
N ALA A 543 28.14 -38.36 -12.41
CA ALA A 543 27.51 -39.44 -11.68
C ALA A 543 26.75 -38.93 -10.45
N TRP A 544 25.49 -39.35 -10.32
CA TRP A 544 24.68 -39.01 -9.16
C TRP A 544 25.29 -39.59 -7.89
N ALA A 545 25.43 -38.76 -6.86
CA ALA A 545 25.85 -39.17 -5.52
C ALA A 545 24.75 -38.84 -4.49
N ALA A 546 24.46 -39.80 -3.60
CA ALA A 546 23.49 -39.61 -2.53
C ALA A 546 23.92 -38.47 -1.60
N LYS A 547 22.97 -37.82 -0.95
CA LYS A 547 23.23 -36.64 -0.09
C LYS A 547 24.24 -36.92 1.03
N GLY A 548 24.33 -38.16 1.52
CA GLY A 548 25.30 -38.60 2.53
C GLY A 548 26.71 -38.86 1.99
N ASP A 549 26.84 -39.18 0.70
CA ASP A 549 28.12 -39.49 0.05
C ASP A 549 28.80 -38.24 -0.54
N ARG A 550 28.06 -37.12 -0.60
CA ARG A 550 28.62 -35.83 -1.01
C ARG A 550 29.55 -35.33 0.10
N PRO A 551 30.82 -34.98 -0.21
CA PRO A 551 31.69 -34.37 0.78
C PRO A 551 31.13 -32.99 1.15
N TRP A 552 30.61 -32.86 2.37
CA TRP A 552 30.15 -31.57 2.90
C TRP A 552 31.37 -30.75 3.31
N THR A 553 31.59 -29.62 2.63
CA THR A 553 32.52 -28.61 3.13
C THR A 553 31.79 -27.85 4.23
N MET A 554 32.09 -28.15 5.49
CA MET A 554 31.56 -27.35 6.61
C MET A 554 32.22 -25.98 6.54
N ALA A 555 31.42 -24.94 6.26
CA ALA A 555 31.89 -23.58 6.34
C ALA A 555 32.38 -23.31 7.77
N GLN A 556 33.60 -22.79 7.89
CA GLN A 556 34.15 -22.43 9.18
C GLN A 556 33.32 -21.27 9.76
N ASP A 557 33.05 -21.31 11.07
CA ASP A 557 32.36 -20.24 11.77
C ASP A 557 33.12 -18.91 11.59
N PRO A 558 32.49 -17.85 11.02
CA PRO A 558 33.12 -16.54 10.84
C PRO A 558 33.60 -15.89 12.15
N PHE A 559 33.01 -16.28 13.29
CA PHE A 559 33.37 -15.77 14.61
C PHE A 559 34.36 -16.66 15.36
N ALA A 560 34.73 -17.82 14.81
CA ALA A 560 35.74 -18.67 15.44
C ALA A 560 37.10 -17.96 15.50
N PRO A 561 37.86 -18.10 16.61
CA PRO A 561 39.21 -17.57 16.70
C PRO A 561 40.10 -18.13 15.58
N GLN A 562 40.72 -17.26 14.79
CA GLN A 562 41.62 -17.65 13.71
C GLN A 562 43.08 -17.40 14.13
N PRO A 563 43.98 -18.37 13.92
CA PRO A 563 45.41 -18.13 14.08
C PRO A 563 45.90 -17.12 13.02
N ALA A 564 46.99 -16.42 13.33
CA ALA A 564 47.62 -15.52 12.37
C ALA A 564 48.03 -16.29 11.09
N LEU A 565 47.90 -15.63 9.93
CA LEU A 565 48.33 -16.20 8.66
C LEU A 565 49.85 -16.44 8.67
N PRO A 566 50.34 -17.54 8.07
CA PRO A 566 51.78 -17.75 7.92
C PRO A 566 52.46 -16.60 7.16
N ALA A 567 53.72 -16.34 7.48
CA ALA A 567 54.52 -15.30 6.80
C ALA A 567 54.60 -15.58 5.29
N ALA A 568 54.67 -14.53 4.46
CA ALA A 568 54.71 -14.67 3.00
C ALA A 568 55.91 -15.51 2.51
N ALA A 569 57.02 -15.54 3.25
CA ALA A 569 58.15 -16.43 2.96
C ALA A 569 57.81 -17.91 3.18
N ALA A 570 57.11 -18.24 4.27
CA ALA A 570 56.74 -19.62 4.59
C ALA A 570 55.72 -20.18 3.58
N LEU A 571 54.73 -19.39 3.15
CA LEU A 571 53.75 -19.79 2.13
C LEU A 571 54.43 -20.11 0.79
N ARG A 572 55.47 -19.37 0.40
CA ARG A 572 56.22 -19.62 -0.85
C ARG A 572 56.99 -20.95 -0.83
N GLN A 573 57.44 -21.39 0.34
CA GLN A 573 58.19 -22.64 0.50
C GLN A 573 57.29 -23.89 0.43
N GLN A 574 55.97 -23.74 0.48
CA GLN A 574 55.01 -24.86 0.44
C GLN A 574 54.86 -25.51 -0.95
N LEU A 575 55.38 -24.90 -2.02
CA LEU A 575 55.27 -25.43 -3.38
C LEU A 575 56.44 -26.38 -3.70
N PRO A 576 56.19 -27.68 -3.95
CA PRO A 576 57.21 -28.59 -4.46
C PRO A 576 57.69 -28.08 -5.83
N GLY A 577 58.97 -27.73 -5.96
CA GLY A 577 59.57 -27.31 -7.24
C GLY A 577 59.94 -25.83 -7.38
N ALA A 578 59.74 -24.98 -6.37
CA ALA A 578 60.28 -23.62 -6.38
C ALA A 578 61.80 -23.55 -6.06
N ALA A 579 62.41 -24.64 -5.59
CA ALA A 579 63.82 -24.68 -5.16
C ALA A 579 64.86 -24.72 -6.30
N ALA A 580 64.45 -24.77 -7.57
CA ALA A 580 65.37 -24.85 -8.71
C ALA A 580 65.18 -23.68 -9.68
N ARG A 581 65.56 -22.46 -9.25
CA ARG A 581 65.94 -21.31 -10.11
C ARG A 581 66.51 -20.19 -9.24
N GLY A 582 67.60 -20.51 -8.56
CA GLY A 582 68.53 -19.52 -8.00
C GLY A 582 69.84 -19.61 -8.76
N THR A 583 70.26 -18.48 -9.33
CA THR A 583 71.60 -18.17 -9.88
C THR A 583 72.10 -18.98 -11.08
N ALA A 584 71.85 -18.44 -12.28
CA ALA A 584 72.78 -18.53 -13.41
C ALA A 584 72.59 -17.31 -14.33
N ALA A 585 73.33 -16.24 -14.05
CA ALA A 585 73.80 -15.26 -15.03
C ALA A 585 74.93 -14.47 -14.35
N GLY A 586 76.16 -14.71 -14.81
CA GLY A 586 77.26 -13.76 -14.70
C GLY A 586 77.24 -12.78 -15.86
#